data_AF-A0A7C2LX94-F1
#
_entry.id   AF-A0A7C2LX94-F1
#
_cell.length_a   1.000
_cell.length_b   1.000
_cell.length_c   1.000
_cell.angle_alpha   90.00
_cell.angle_beta   90.00
_cell.angle_gamma   90.00
#
_symmetry.space_group_name_H-M   'P 1'
#
loop_
_entity.id
_entity.type
_entity.pdbx_description
1 polymer ?
#
loop_
_entity_poly.entity_id
_entity_poly.type
_entity_poly.pdbx_seq_one_letter_code
_entity_poly.pdbx_strand_id
1 'polypeptide(L)'
;MGKIDINVKHVTRVEGHGNIRVRATDGTIEQVEWQVPEAPRFFEAMVRGKSYLDIQTIVSRICGICSVTHSLAAIKGVEDALGIEVSEQTDLLRIVLHYAEQIESHVLHVGYLVAPDLLGQKSVVPLVASHPDVVMTVIKLHKLGNAGMELLGGRMTHPVTVKPGGFSQLPTEAALRQYQEDLKAALPLAGSLAEVVVSLADKLPAFERDTEYIALKYDDYYTFYHGNIASTDTSGTEDIHQFESVVNEYVSPQSTAKWCKWHRDSYAVGALARFNVNADKLLPEATAVAQKFKLAPGACNPYFN
;
A
#
# COMPACT_ATOMS: atom_id res chain seq x y z
N MET A 1 27.82 -29.68 17.41
CA MET A 1 27.10 -29.61 16.13
C MET A 1 25.84 -28.79 16.38
N GLY A 2 25.78 -27.59 15.83
CA GLY A 2 24.74 -26.61 16.12
C GLY A 2 23.62 -26.71 15.10
N LYS A 3 22.44 -27.18 15.51
CA LYS A 3 21.25 -27.23 14.66
C LYS A 3 20.28 -26.13 15.07
N ILE A 4 19.80 -25.37 14.08
CA ILE A 4 18.76 -24.36 14.23
C ILE A 4 17.53 -24.86 13.46
N ASP A 5 16.37 -24.88 14.11
CA ASP A 5 15.06 -25.15 13.49
C ASP A 5 14.06 -24.11 14.01
N ILE A 6 13.81 -23.08 13.21
CA ILE A 6 12.88 -22.00 13.50
C ILE A 6 11.61 -22.24 12.67
N ASN A 7 10.47 -22.21 13.36
CA ASN A 7 9.16 -22.36 12.75
C ASN A 7 8.20 -21.33 13.33
N VAL A 8 8.21 -20.13 12.75
CA VAL A 8 7.26 -19.08 13.12
C VAL A 8 5.99 -19.33 12.33
N LYS A 9 4.95 -19.79 13.01
CA LYS A 9 3.60 -19.89 12.45
C LYS A 9 2.82 -18.65 12.83
N HIS A 10 2.13 -18.05 11.86
CA HIS A 10 1.39 -16.81 12.02
C HIS A 10 2.29 -15.65 12.45
N VAL A 11 3.02 -15.10 11.48
CA VAL A 11 3.67 -13.80 11.65
C VAL A 11 2.62 -12.79 12.11
N THR A 12 2.92 -12.07 13.19
CA THR A 12 2.00 -11.11 13.79
C THR A 12 2.22 -9.72 13.21
N ARG A 13 1.21 -8.85 13.34
CA ARG A 13 1.22 -7.45 12.85
C ARG A 13 1.45 -7.32 11.34
N VAL A 14 0.92 -8.27 10.59
CA VAL A 14 0.72 -8.21 9.14
C VAL A 14 -0.74 -8.52 8.84
N GLU A 15 -1.25 -8.03 7.73
CA GLU A 15 -2.55 -8.48 7.21
C GLU A 15 -2.38 -9.82 6.48
N GLY A 16 -3.38 -10.70 6.55
CA GLY A 16 -3.30 -12.06 6.01
C GLY A 16 -2.50 -13.04 6.88
N HIS A 17 -2.11 -14.16 6.27
CA HIS A 17 -1.44 -15.28 6.95
C HIS A 17 -0.06 -15.56 6.35
N GLY A 18 0.98 -15.50 7.19
CA GLY A 18 2.35 -15.82 6.80
C GLY A 18 3.07 -16.66 7.84
N ASN A 19 3.99 -17.52 7.38
CA ASN A 19 4.90 -18.30 8.22
C ASN A 19 6.35 -18.11 7.75
N ILE A 20 7.29 -18.30 8.68
CA ILE A 20 8.73 -18.34 8.41
C ILE A 20 9.29 -19.68 8.87
N ARG A 21 9.92 -20.42 7.95
CA ARG A 21 10.62 -21.68 8.23
C ARG A 21 12.11 -21.49 7.96
N VAL A 22 12.95 -21.72 8.97
CA VAL A 22 14.41 -21.72 8.81
C VAL A 22 15.00 -22.97 9.41
N ARG A 23 15.80 -23.71 8.63
CA ARG A 23 16.67 -24.78 9.12
C ARG A 23 18.11 -24.49 8.75
N ALA A 24 19.01 -24.65 9.70
CA ALA A 24 20.44 -24.53 9.47
C ALA A 24 21.20 -25.52 10.35
N THR A 25 22.30 -26.07 9.82
CA THR A 25 23.19 -26.98 10.54
C THR A 25 24.62 -26.51 10.35
N ASP A 26 25.33 -26.33 11.47
CA ASP A 26 26.74 -25.94 11.51
C ASP A 26 27.08 -24.72 10.63
N GLY A 27 26.24 -23.68 10.72
CA GLY A 27 26.40 -22.44 9.96
C GLY A 27 25.95 -22.50 8.49
N THR A 28 25.53 -23.68 8.01
CA THR A 28 24.97 -23.84 6.66
C THR A 28 23.45 -23.75 6.70
N ILE A 29 22.87 -22.85 5.90
CA ILE A 29 21.42 -22.76 5.72
C ILE A 29 20.96 -23.93 4.85
N GLU A 30 20.05 -24.74 5.38
CA GLU A 30 19.45 -25.87 4.66
C GLU A 30 18.09 -25.50 4.05
N GLN A 31 17.34 -24.62 4.70
CA GLN A 31 16.01 -24.20 4.29
C GLN A 31 15.71 -22.80 4.84
N VAL A 32 15.24 -21.88 3.99
CA VAL A 32 14.64 -20.60 4.38
C VAL A 32 13.43 -20.38 3.48
N GLU A 33 12.24 -20.36 4.07
CA GLU A 33 10.99 -20.21 3.32
C GLU A 33 10.12 -19.12 3.94
N TRP A 34 9.58 -18.27 3.06
CA TRP A 34 8.43 -17.43 3.32
C TRP A 34 7.20 -18.13 2.76
N GLN A 35 6.32 -18.58 3.64
CA GLN A 35 5.11 -19.31 3.26
C GLN A 35 3.91 -18.41 3.51
N VAL A 36 3.07 -18.23 2.49
CA VAL A 36 1.80 -17.50 2.63
C VAL A 36 0.65 -18.51 2.47
N PRO A 37 0.20 -19.15 3.57
CA PRO A 37 -0.92 -20.06 3.56
C PRO A 37 -2.24 -19.28 3.71
N GLU A 38 -2.77 -18.77 2.62
CA GLU A 38 -4.11 -18.20 2.55
C GLU A 38 -5.07 -19.28 2.02
N ALA A 39 -6.27 -19.36 2.58
CA ALA A 39 -7.32 -20.15 1.95
C ALA A 39 -7.67 -19.48 0.60
N PRO A 40 -7.73 -20.23 -0.53
CA PRO A 40 -8.15 -19.63 -1.78
C PRO A 40 -9.58 -19.13 -1.62
N ARG A 41 -9.76 -17.81 -1.69
CA ARG A 41 -11.08 -17.16 -1.57
C ARG A 41 -11.82 -17.09 -2.92
N PHE A 42 -11.14 -17.49 -3.99
CA PHE A 42 -11.69 -17.68 -5.34
C PHE A 42 -12.38 -16.43 -5.93
N PHE A 43 -11.95 -15.22 -5.57
CA PHE A 43 -12.55 -13.99 -6.09
C PHE A 43 -12.57 -13.95 -7.63
N GLU A 44 -11.50 -14.35 -8.30
CA GLU A 44 -11.39 -14.44 -9.77
C GLU A 44 -12.48 -15.35 -10.38
N ALA A 45 -12.71 -16.52 -9.78
CA ALA A 45 -13.77 -17.44 -10.21
C ALA A 45 -15.17 -16.94 -9.81
N MET A 46 -15.30 -16.32 -8.65
CA MET A 46 -16.57 -15.86 -8.07
C MET A 46 -17.24 -14.77 -8.89
N VAL A 47 -16.45 -13.88 -9.50
CA VAL A 47 -16.97 -12.77 -10.33
C VAL A 47 -17.44 -13.23 -11.71
N ARG A 48 -17.08 -14.44 -12.16
CA ARG A 48 -17.50 -14.96 -13.47
C ARG A 48 -19.03 -15.12 -13.52
N GLY A 49 -19.64 -14.57 -14.57
CA GLY A 49 -21.08 -14.59 -14.77
C GLY A 49 -21.87 -13.67 -13.81
N LYS A 50 -21.18 -12.83 -13.02
CA LYS A 50 -21.84 -11.78 -12.23
C LYS A 50 -22.09 -10.54 -13.10
N SER A 51 -23.07 -9.75 -12.69
CA SER A 51 -23.26 -8.43 -13.28
C SER A 51 -22.05 -7.56 -12.97
N TYR A 52 -21.63 -6.73 -13.94
CA TYR A 52 -20.54 -5.76 -13.72
C TYR A 52 -20.87 -4.79 -12.58
N LEU A 53 -22.17 -4.55 -12.30
CA LEU A 53 -22.64 -3.74 -11.19
C LEU A 53 -22.33 -4.34 -9.80
N ASP A 54 -22.16 -5.66 -9.74
CA ASP A 54 -21.89 -6.39 -8.49
C ASP A 54 -20.37 -6.56 -8.25
N ILE A 55 -19.54 -6.48 -9.30
CA ILE A 55 -18.10 -6.77 -9.23
C ILE A 55 -17.43 -5.92 -8.16
N GLN A 56 -17.63 -4.60 -8.18
CA GLN A 56 -17.04 -3.69 -7.20
C GLN A 56 -17.37 -4.10 -5.76
N THR A 57 -18.64 -4.46 -5.51
CA THR A 57 -19.09 -4.89 -4.18
C THR A 57 -18.36 -6.19 -3.79
N ILE A 58 -18.22 -7.14 -4.69
CA ILE A 58 -17.54 -8.41 -4.40
C ILE A 58 -16.06 -8.17 -4.10
N VAL A 59 -15.33 -7.50 -4.98
CA VAL A 59 -13.86 -7.38 -4.87
C VAL A 59 -13.41 -6.47 -3.74
N SER A 60 -14.26 -5.54 -3.27
CA SER A 60 -13.89 -4.71 -2.13
C SER A 60 -13.71 -5.52 -0.84
N ARG A 61 -14.12 -6.80 -0.81
CA ARG A 61 -13.95 -7.75 0.31
C ARG A 61 -12.67 -8.59 0.19
N ILE A 62 -11.84 -8.34 -0.82
CA ILE A 62 -10.50 -8.96 -0.92
C ILE A 62 -9.64 -8.52 0.27
N CYS A 63 -9.70 -7.26 0.68
CA CYS A 63 -9.00 -6.76 1.86
C CYS A 63 -9.83 -5.67 2.54
N GLY A 64 -9.82 -5.64 3.87
CA GLY A 64 -10.51 -4.62 4.66
C GLY A 64 -9.80 -3.27 4.67
N ILE A 65 -8.46 -3.27 4.51
CA ILE A 65 -7.60 -2.08 4.53
C ILE A 65 -7.66 -1.39 3.17
N CYS A 66 -7.33 -2.09 2.07
CA CYS A 66 -7.28 -1.50 0.71
C CYS A 66 -8.59 -1.68 -0.11
N SER A 67 -9.74 -1.62 0.57
CA SER A 67 -11.05 -1.89 -0.03
C SER A 67 -11.50 -0.84 -1.08
N VAL A 68 -11.07 0.41 -0.95
CA VAL A 68 -11.26 1.49 -1.93
C VAL A 68 -10.40 1.22 -3.16
N THR A 69 -9.12 0.86 -2.99
CA THR A 69 -8.24 0.52 -4.13
C THR A 69 -8.83 -0.61 -4.97
N HIS A 70 -9.28 -1.70 -4.34
CA HIS A 70 -9.96 -2.79 -5.07
C HIS A 70 -11.21 -2.32 -5.81
N SER A 71 -12.00 -1.43 -5.19
CA SER A 71 -13.23 -0.91 -5.78
C SER A 71 -12.94 -0.04 -7.00
N LEU A 72 -11.96 0.85 -6.90
CA LEU A 72 -11.58 1.75 -7.98
C LEU A 72 -10.92 1.00 -9.13
N ALA A 73 -10.03 0.04 -8.85
CA ALA A 73 -9.41 -0.78 -9.88
C ALA A 73 -10.45 -1.58 -10.68
N ALA A 74 -11.41 -2.21 -10.00
CA ALA A 74 -12.49 -2.94 -10.69
C ALA A 74 -13.41 -2.02 -11.48
N ILE A 75 -13.72 -0.82 -10.97
CA ILE A 75 -14.53 0.14 -11.71
C ILE A 75 -13.79 0.64 -12.95
N LYS A 76 -12.49 0.97 -12.87
CA LYS A 76 -11.70 1.35 -14.05
C LYS A 76 -11.70 0.24 -15.10
N GLY A 77 -11.54 -1.02 -14.70
CA GLY A 77 -11.61 -2.15 -15.63
C GLY A 77 -12.99 -2.36 -16.28
N VAL A 78 -14.07 -2.12 -15.53
CA VAL A 78 -15.43 -2.15 -16.09
C VAL A 78 -15.68 -1.00 -17.05
N GLU A 79 -15.22 0.21 -16.71
CA GLU A 79 -15.38 1.40 -17.56
C GLU A 79 -14.61 1.27 -18.86
N ASP A 80 -13.37 0.78 -18.80
CA ASP A 80 -12.56 0.46 -19.98
C ASP A 80 -13.27 -0.57 -20.89
N ALA A 81 -13.73 -1.68 -20.31
CA ALA A 81 -14.44 -2.73 -21.05
C ALA A 81 -15.75 -2.25 -21.71
N LEU A 82 -16.38 -1.20 -21.18
CA LEU A 82 -17.63 -0.63 -21.69
C LEU A 82 -17.42 0.65 -22.52
N GLY A 83 -16.19 1.15 -22.63
CA GLY A 83 -15.89 2.43 -23.27
C GLY A 83 -16.55 3.63 -22.57
N ILE A 84 -16.66 3.58 -21.23
CA ILE A 84 -17.24 4.66 -20.44
C ILE A 84 -16.15 5.66 -20.06
N GLU A 85 -16.26 6.88 -20.58
CA GLU A 85 -15.45 8.00 -20.14
C GLU A 85 -16.12 8.71 -18.95
N VAL A 86 -15.34 8.99 -17.91
CA VAL A 86 -15.81 9.72 -16.73
C VAL A 86 -15.48 11.20 -16.83
N SER A 87 -16.32 12.03 -16.20
CA SER A 87 -16.04 13.46 -16.08
C SER A 87 -14.78 13.74 -15.26
N GLU A 88 -14.11 14.87 -15.52
CA GLU A 88 -12.98 15.36 -14.72
C GLU A 88 -13.32 15.45 -13.22
N GLN A 89 -14.52 15.93 -12.90
CA GLN A 89 -14.99 15.97 -11.51
C GLN A 89 -14.99 14.58 -10.87
N THR A 90 -15.49 13.57 -11.57
CA THR A 90 -15.52 12.19 -11.07
C THR A 90 -14.11 11.66 -10.86
N ASP A 91 -13.22 11.90 -11.81
CA ASP A 91 -11.83 11.44 -11.73
C ASP A 91 -11.10 12.07 -10.52
N LEU A 92 -11.21 13.38 -10.35
CA LEU A 92 -10.63 14.10 -9.20
C LEU A 92 -11.18 13.58 -7.86
N LEU A 93 -12.48 13.33 -7.76
CA LEU A 93 -13.07 12.79 -6.53
C LEU A 93 -12.59 11.36 -6.23
N ARG A 94 -12.34 10.54 -7.25
CA ARG A 94 -11.75 9.20 -7.08
C ARG A 94 -10.30 9.27 -6.64
N ILE A 95 -9.52 10.21 -7.18
CA ILE A 95 -8.14 10.46 -6.73
C ILE A 95 -8.12 10.87 -5.25
N VAL A 96 -8.98 11.80 -4.83
CA VAL A 96 -9.08 12.21 -3.42
C VAL A 96 -9.49 11.03 -2.52
N LEU A 97 -10.47 10.23 -2.96
CA LEU A 97 -10.91 9.04 -2.24
C LEU A 97 -9.77 8.01 -2.10
N HIS A 98 -9.00 7.78 -3.16
CA HIS A 98 -7.84 6.89 -3.12
C HIS A 98 -6.75 7.43 -2.16
N TYR A 99 -6.47 8.74 -2.18
CA TYR A 99 -5.53 9.35 -1.25
C TYR A 99 -5.99 9.28 0.21
N ALA A 100 -7.30 9.36 0.48
CA ALA A 100 -7.83 9.14 1.83
C ALA A 100 -7.51 7.73 2.35
N GLU A 101 -7.63 6.70 1.49
CA GLU A 101 -7.19 5.33 1.82
C GLU A 101 -5.67 5.24 2.01
N GLN A 102 -4.87 5.91 1.17
CA GLN A 102 -3.41 5.92 1.34
C GLN A 102 -2.98 6.53 2.68
N ILE A 103 -3.65 7.60 3.13
CA ILE A 103 -3.41 8.21 4.46
C ILE A 103 -3.74 7.20 5.56
N GLU A 104 -4.93 6.60 5.51
CA GLU A 104 -5.37 5.61 6.50
C GLU A 104 -4.40 4.43 6.57
N SER A 105 -4.07 3.83 5.41
CA SER A 105 -3.31 2.59 5.32
C SER A 105 -1.84 2.79 5.72
N HIS A 106 -1.18 3.85 5.24
CA HIS A 106 0.22 4.10 5.61
C HIS A 106 0.37 4.47 7.08
N VAL A 107 -0.56 5.27 7.63
CA VAL A 107 -0.55 5.62 9.06
C VAL A 107 -0.84 4.39 9.92
N LEU A 108 -1.76 3.52 9.48
CA LEU A 108 -2.02 2.24 10.14
C LEU A 108 -0.75 1.39 10.19
N HIS A 109 -0.08 1.23 9.05
CA HIS A 109 1.14 0.42 8.95
C HIS A 109 2.26 0.97 9.83
N VAL A 110 2.64 2.23 9.65
CA VAL A 110 3.75 2.84 10.40
C VAL A 110 3.43 2.90 11.90
N GLY A 111 2.22 3.34 12.25
CA GLY A 111 1.85 3.63 13.63
C GLY A 111 1.46 2.40 14.45
N TYR A 112 0.68 1.47 13.89
CA TYR A 112 0.18 0.32 14.65
C TYR A 112 1.01 -0.96 14.44
N LEU A 113 1.62 -1.13 13.27
CA LEU A 113 2.32 -2.37 12.91
C LEU A 113 3.82 -2.25 13.12
N VAL A 114 4.47 -1.22 12.57
CA VAL A 114 5.93 -1.04 12.61
C VAL A 114 6.44 -0.41 13.90
N ALA A 115 5.80 0.67 14.38
CA ALA A 115 6.27 1.40 15.55
C ALA A 115 6.55 0.54 16.80
N PRO A 116 5.73 -0.50 17.13
CA PRO A 116 6.05 -1.39 18.24
C PRO A 116 7.42 -2.07 18.11
N ASP A 117 7.85 -2.51 16.91
CA ASP A 117 9.18 -3.11 16.73
C ASP A 117 10.29 -2.10 16.99
N LEU A 118 10.19 -0.90 16.41
CA LEU A 118 11.20 0.15 16.56
C LEU A 118 11.31 0.66 18.01
N LEU A 119 10.25 0.50 18.81
CA LEU A 119 10.21 0.90 20.21
C LEU A 119 10.34 -0.29 21.19
N GLY A 120 10.60 -1.50 20.67
CA GLY A 120 10.81 -2.70 21.49
C GLY A 120 9.56 -3.13 22.28
N GLN A 121 8.37 -2.86 21.76
CA GLN A 121 7.08 -3.21 22.35
C GLN A 121 6.40 -4.35 21.59
N LYS A 122 5.60 -5.15 22.30
CA LYS A 122 4.89 -6.29 21.70
C LYS A 122 3.69 -5.90 20.82
N SER A 123 3.15 -4.70 21.04
CA SER A 123 2.00 -4.15 20.31
C SER A 123 1.93 -2.64 20.51
N VAL A 124 0.94 -1.99 19.92
CA VAL A 124 0.69 -0.55 20.14
C VAL A 124 0.13 -0.25 21.54
N VAL A 125 -0.46 -1.21 22.25
CA VAL A 125 -1.13 -0.95 23.53
C VAL A 125 -0.18 -0.37 24.59
N PRO A 126 1.04 -0.91 24.81
CA PRO A 126 2.04 -0.28 25.67
C PRO A 126 2.50 1.13 25.23
N LEU A 127 2.35 1.46 23.94
CA LEU A 127 2.70 2.79 23.43
C LEU A 127 1.73 3.87 23.90
N VAL A 128 0.50 3.51 24.27
CA VAL A 128 -0.48 4.46 24.83
C VAL A 128 0.04 5.09 26.13
N ALA A 129 0.71 4.31 26.98
CA ALA A 129 1.26 4.82 28.24
C ALA A 129 2.65 5.45 28.07
N SER A 130 3.50 4.88 27.20
CA SER A 130 4.90 5.33 27.06
C SER A 130 5.07 6.51 26.09
N HIS A 131 4.23 6.61 25.05
CA HIS A 131 4.32 7.61 23.99
C HIS A 131 2.91 8.12 23.58
N PRO A 132 2.13 8.66 24.54
CA PRO A 132 0.72 9.02 24.31
C PRO A 132 0.54 9.99 23.14
N ASP A 133 1.41 11.01 23.01
CA ASP A 133 1.30 12.02 21.97
C ASP A 133 1.49 11.45 20.56
N VAL A 134 2.41 10.49 20.41
CA VAL A 134 2.66 9.80 19.14
C VAL A 134 1.45 8.94 18.77
N VAL A 135 0.92 8.16 19.72
CA VAL A 135 -0.25 7.32 19.49
C VAL A 135 -1.48 8.18 19.15
N MET A 136 -1.67 9.31 19.83
CA MET A 136 -2.75 10.24 19.52
C MET A 136 -2.60 10.88 18.14
N THR A 137 -1.37 11.15 17.70
CA THR A 137 -1.08 11.63 16.35
C THR A 137 -1.46 10.60 15.30
N VAL A 138 -1.06 9.33 15.50
CA VAL A 138 -1.43 8.20 14.63
C VAL A 138 -2.96 8.07 14.55
N ILE A 139 -3.66 8.07 15.69
CA ILE A 139 -5.12 7.94 15.73
C ILE A 139 -5.80 9.10 14.97
N LYS A 140 -5.33 10.34 15.14
CA LYS A 140 -5.90 11.52 14.46
C LYS A 140 -5.74 11.42 12.94
N LEU A 141 -4.54 11.09 12.46
CA LEU A 141 -4.26 10.94 11.03
C LEU A 141 -5.02 9.75 10.42
N HIS A 142 -5.09 8.63 11.12
CA HIS A 142 -5.88 7.47 10.72
C HIS A 142 -7.38 7.81 10.61
N LYS A 143 -7.92 8.55 11.59
CA LYS A 143 -9.31 9.02 11.57
C LYS A 143 -9.57 9.98 10.41
N LEU A 144 -8.60 10.81 10.03
CA LEU A 144 -8.71 11.71 8.88
C LEU A 144 -8.82 10.96 7.55
N GLY A 145 -8.04 9.90 7.35
CA GLY A 145 -8.18 9.02 6.19
C GLY A 145 -9.56 8.35 6.15
N ASN A 146 -10.02 7.80 7.29
CA ASN A 146 -11.36 7.24 7.43
C ASN A 146 -12.48 8.25 7.12
N ALA A 147 -12.35 9.49 7.58
CA ALA A 147 -13.33 10.55 7.31
C ALA A 147 -13.43 10.87 5.82
N GLY A 148 -12.31 10.88 5.09
CA GLY A 148 -12.32 11.05 3.63
C GLY A 148 -12.97 9.88 2.90
N MET A 149 -12.67 8.64 3.34
CA MET A 149 -13.30 7.44 2.79
C MET A 149 -14.81 7.40 3.06
N GLU A 150 -15.26 7.82 4.24
CA GLU A 150 -16.68 7.92 4.57
C GLU A 150 -17.37 9.03 3.76
N LEU A 151 -16.76 10.20 3.66
CA LEU A 151 -17.30 11.34 2.92
C LEU A 151 -17.54 11.03 1.44
N LEU A 152 -16.57 10.38 0.79
CA LEU A 152 -16.59 10.11 -0.65
C LEU A 152 -17.14 8.73 -0.99
N GLY A 153 -16.76 7.71 -0.22
CA GLY A 153 -17.11 6.30 -0.40
C GLY A 153 -18.41 5.89 0.29
N GLY A 154 -18.99 6.75 1.14
CA GLY A 154 -20.17 6.50 1.96
C GLY A 154 -19.93 5.62 3.19
N ARG A 155 -18.75 4.99 3.29
CA ARG A 155 -18.31 4.14 4.40
C ARG A 155 -16.79 4.22 4.54
N MET A 156 -16.28 4.11 5.77
CA MET A 156 -14.84 4.06 6.06
C MET A 156 -14.16 2.84 5.43
N THR A 157 -14.91 1.75 5.21
CA THR A 157 -14.43 0.51 4.58
C THR A 157 -15.53 -0.06 3.70
N HIS A 158 -15.11 -0.68 2.59
CA HIS A 158 -15.96 -1.24 1.55
C HIS A 158 -16.91 -0.16 0.98
N PRO A 159 -16.39 0.80 0.19
CA PRO A 159 -17.18 1.92 -0.29
C PRO A 159 -18.38 1.43 -1.11
N VAL A 160 -19.46 2.19 -1.05
CA VAL A 160 -20.75 1.82 -1.68
C VAL A 160 -21.23 2.85 -2.70
N THR A 161 -20.71 4.06 -2.64
CA THR A 161 -21.09 5.18 -3.51
C THR A 161 -20.42 5.11 -4.87
N VAL A 162 -19.24 4.51 -4.99
CA VAL A 162 -18.50 4.45 -6.27
C VAL A 162 -19.18 3.46 -7.21
N LYS A 163 -19.45 3.88 -8.45
CA LYS A 163 -20.09 3.09 -9.50
C LYS A 163 -19.40 3.31 -10.86
N PRO A 164 -19.54 2.40 -11.83
CA PRO A 164 -19.18 2.70 -13.22
C PRO A 164 -19.88 3.99 -13.68
N GLY A 165 -19.13 4.89 -14.29
CA GLY A 165 -19.59 6.22 -14.71
C GLY A 165 -19.54 7.30 -13.63
N GLY A 166 -19.28 6.96 -12.36
CA GLY A 166 -19.04 7.94 -11.31
C GLY A 166 -19.44 7.53 -9.89
N PHE A 167 -20.37 8.26 -9.29
CA PHE A 167 -20.83 8.05 -7.92
C PHE A 167 -22.37 8.03 -7.86
N SER A 168 -22.94 7.18 -7.02
CA SER A 168 -24.38 7.18 -6.73
C SER A 168 -24.81 8.38 -5.89
N GLN A 169 -23.89 8.96 -5.14
CA GLN A 169 -24.08 10.18 -4.35
C GLN A 169 -22.76 10.95 -4.28
N LEU A 170 -22.82 12.26 -4.49
CA LEU A 170 -21.68 13.16 -4.37
C LEU A 170 -21.70 13.88 -3.01
N PRO A 171 -20.54 14.18 -2.43
CA PRO A 171 -20.47 15.07 -1.27
C PRO A 171 -20.87 16.50 -1.64
N THR A 172 -21.28 17.28 -0.64
CA THR A 172 -21.52 18.72 -0.86
C THR A 172 -20.19 19.48 -0.94
N GLU A 173 -20.20 20.61 -1.64
CA GLU A 173 -19.02 21.50 -1.71
C GLU A 173 -18.56 21.94 -0.31
N ALA A 174 -19.50 22.28 0.58
CA ALA A 174 -19.19 22.67 1.94
C ALA A 174 -18.45 21.57 2.72
N ALA A 175 -18.85 20.30 2.54
CA ALA A 175 -18.18 19.17 3.18
C ALA A 175 -16.77 18.94 2.60
N LEU A 176 -16.58 19.09 1.29
CA LEU A 176 -15.26 19.03 0.66
C LEU A 176 -14.34 20.14 1.15
N ARG A 177 -14.84 21.37 1.27
CA ARG A 177 -14.08 22.50 1.81
C ARG A 177 -13.69 22.28 3.26
N GLN A 178 -14.59 21.75 4.09
CA GLN A 178 -14.24 21.39 5.46
C GLN A 178 -13.14 20.32 5.49
N TYR A 179 -13.27 19.26 4.69
CA TYR A 179 -12.25 18.20 4.63
C TYR A 179 -10.89 18.73 4.15
N GLN A 180 -10.88 19.68 3.22
CA GLN A 180 -9.66 20.38 2.80
C GLN A 180 -8.99 21.12 3.96
N GLU A 181 -9.76 21.84 4.78
CA GLU A 181 -9.22 22.53 5.96
C GLU A 181 -8.71 21.53 7.01
N ASP A 182 -9.40 20.40 7.20
CA ASP A 182 -8.95 19.34 8.10
C ASP A 182 -7.63 18.72 7.63
N LEU A 183 -7.46 18.49 6.32
CA LEU A 183 -6.20 18.04 5.71
C LEU A 183 -5.06 19.03 5.96
N LYS A 184 -5.30 20.33 5.72
CA LYS A 184 -4.29 21.38 5.98
C LYS A 184 -3.88 21.42 7.45
N ALA A 185 -4.85 21.33 8.36
CA ALA A 185 -4.61 21.32 9.80
C ALA A 185 -3.84 20.06 10.27
N ALA A 186 -3.91 18.97 9.51
CA ALA A 186 -3.22 17.72 9.81
C ALA A 186 -1.79 17.65 9.24
N LEU A 187 -1.38 18.52 8.32
CA LEU A 187 -0.03 18.51 7.75
C LEU A 187 1.09 18.60 8.84
N PRO A 188 0.99 19.47 9.86
CA PRO A 188 1.97 19.49 10.96
C PRO A 188 2.01 18.18 11.77
N LEU A 189 0.88 17.47 11.88
CA LEU A 189 0.80 16.18 12.56
C LEU A 189 1.52 15.09 11.75
N ALA A 190 1.33 15.07 10.43
CA ALA A 190 2.06 14.18 9.53
C ALA A 190 3.57 14.45 9.58
N GLY A 191 3.96 15.73 9.59
CA GLY A 191 5.36 16.13 9.78
C GLY A 191 5.94 15.64 11.11
N SER A 192 5.21 15.83 12.22
CA SER A 192 5.62 15.34 13.54
C SER A 192 5.78 13.82 13.57
N LEU A 193 4.88 13.07 12.93
CA LEU A 193 5.00 11.62 12.82
C LEU A 193 6.23 11.23 12.00
N ALA A 194 6.51 11.92 10.89
CA ALA A 194 7.71 11.69 10.10
C ALA A 194 8.99 11.93 10.93
N GLU A 195 9.06 13.00 11.73
CA GLU A 195 10.22 13.25 12.63
C GLU A 195 10.40 12.11 13.66
N VAL A 196 9.32 11.55 14.19
CA VAL A 196 9.41 10.39 15.08
C VAL A 196 10.02 9.20 14.36
N VAL A 197 9.61 8.92 13.11
CA VAL A 197 10.21 7.83 12.33
C VAL A 197 11.68 8.12 12.01
N VAL A 198 12.03 9.37 11.67
CA VAL A 198 13.44 9.79 11.46
C VAL A 198 14.26 9.53 12.71
N SER A 199 13.74 9.86 13.89
CA SER A 199 14.44 9.64 15.17
C SER A 199 14.69 8.16 15.49
N LEU A 200 13.98 7.26 14.81
CA LEU A 200 14.11 5.81 14.94
C LEU A 200 14.87 5.18 13.77
N ALA A 201 15.34 5.98 12.79
CA ALA A 201 16.00 5.47 11.58
C ALA A 201 17.26 4.64 11.89
N ASP A 202 18.03 5.01 12.93
CA ASP A 202 19.22 4.27 13.36
C ASP A 202 18.90 2.86 13.90
N LYS A 203 17.62 2.58 14.20
CA LYS A 203 17.17 1.24 14.62
C LYS A 203 16.72 0.37 13.45
N LEU A 204 16.59 0.93 12.25
CA LEU A 204 16.27 0.15 11.06
C LEU A 204 17.47 -0.75 10.73
N PRO A 205 17.25 -2.04 10.44
CA PRO A 205 18.35 -2.93 10.08
C PRO A 205 19.09 -2.44 8.83
N ALA A 206 20.42 -2.49 8.91
CA ALA A 206 21.30 -2.26 7.77
C ALA A 206 21.30 -3.50 6.86
N PHE A 207 20.27 -3.60 6.02
CA PHE A 207 20.09 -4.70 5.08
C PHE A 207 19.74 -4.14 3.72
N GLU A 208 20.51 -4.49 2.71
CA GLU A 208 20.30 -4.08 1.33
C GLU A 208 20.09 -5.32 0.47
N ARG A 209 19.08 -5.25 -0.40
CA ARG A 209 18.82 -6.30 -1.39
C ARG A 209 18.35 -5.66 -2.68
N ASP A 210 19.30 -5.41 -3.56
CA ASP A 210 19.01 -4.90 -4.89
C ASP A 210 18.08 -5.86 -5.66
N THR A 211 17.09 -5.26 -6.32
CA THR A 211 16.05 -5.96 -7.07
C THR A 211 15.43 -4.97 -8.06
N GLU A 212 14.58 -5.48 -8.94
CA GLU A 212 13.80 -4.62 -9.81
C GLU A 212 12.70 -3.93 -8.99
N TYR A 213 12.48 -2.63 -9.18
CA TYR A 213 11.38 -1.91 -8.55
C TYR A 213 10.38 -1.45 -9.60
N ILE A 214 9.11 -1.79 -9.43
CA ILE A 214 8.04 -1.40 -10.35
C ILE A 214 6.98 -0.55 -9.66
N ALA A 215 6.50 0.46 -10.38
CA ALA A 215 5.47 1.38 -9.91
C ALA A 215 4.74 2.02 -11.09
N LEU A 216 3.60 2.65 -10.81
CA LEU A 216 2.99 3.55 -11.78
C LEU A 216 3.83 4.81 -11.93
N LYS A 217 3.93 5.32 -13.16
CA LYS A 217 4.55 6.59 -13.51
C LYS A 217 3.58 7.42 -14.33
N TYR A 218 3.44 8.69 -13.93
CA TYR A 218 2.60 9.67 -14.60
C TYR A 218 3.37 10.99 -14.70
N ASP A 219 3.26 11.67 -15.84
CA ASP A 219 4.13 12.80 -16.14
C ASP A 219 3.80 14.05 -15.29
N ASP A 220 2.54 14.21 -14.89
CA ASP A 220 2.09 15.45 -14.26
C ASP A 220 2.41 15.52 -12.77
N TYR A 221 2.30 14.40 -12.04
CA TYR A 221 2.43 14.38 -10.57
C TYR A 221 2.81 13.01 -10.02
N TYR A 222 3.21 12.97 -8.74
CA TYR A 222 3.49 11.73 -8.02
C TYR A 222 2.21 10.89 -7.89
N THR A 223 2.09 9.87 -8.73
CA THR A 223 0.83 9.17 -8.92
C THR A 223 0.66 7.98 -7.97
N PHE A 224 -0.61 7.75 -7.62
CA PHE A 224 -1.07 6.47 -7.05
C PHE A 224 -2.22 5.88 -7.89
N TYR A 225 -2.72 6.59 -8.91
CA TYR A 225 -4.02 6.28 -9.53
C TYR A 225 -3.98 6.16 -11.05
N HIS A 226 -3.24 7.06 -11.71
CA HIS A 226 -3.08 7.11 -13.16
C HIS A 226 -1.64 6.81 -13.58
N GLY A 227 -1.45 6.61 -14.88
CA GLY A 227 -0.14 6.40 -15.49
C GLY A 227 0.09 4.98 -15.95
N ASN A 228 1.31 4.79 -16.46
CA ASN A 228 1.78 3.54 -17.03
C ASN A 228 2.73 2.84 -16.06
N ILE A 229 3.02 1.57 -16.31
CA ILE A 229 3.88 0.76 -15.47
C ILE A 229 5.34 1.06 -15.82
N ALA A 230 6.13 1.51 -14.85
CA ALA A 230 7.56 1.76 -15.01
C ALA A 230 8.36 0.79 -14.16
N SER A 231 9.58 0.48 -14.62
CA SER A 231 10.57 -0.31 -13.90
C SER A 231 11.86 0.49 -13.74
N THR A 232 12.58 0.30 -12.63
CA THR A 232 13.93 0.85 -12.47
C THR A 232 14.96 0.22 -13.40
N ASP A 233 14.62 -0.91 -14.03
CA ASP A 233 15.50 -1.64 -14.93
C ASP A 233 15.31 -1.25 -16.41
N THR A 234 14.29 -0.45 -16.71
CA THR A 234 14.01 0.04 -18.06
C THR A 234 13.82 1.54 -18.11
N SER A 235 14.04 2.14 -19.28
CA SER A 235 13.91 3.59 -19.47
C SER A 235 12.49 4.02 -19.88
N GLY A 236 11.63 3.08 -20.23
CA GLY A 236 10.28 3.32 -20.75
C GLY A 236 9.19 3.00 -19.74
N THR A 237 7.95 3.03 -20.22
CA THR A 237 6.79 2.58 -19.46
C THR A 237 5.96 1.63 -20.30
N GLU A 238 5.40 0.59 -19.69
CA GLU A 238 4.43 -0.31 -20.30
C GLU A 238 3.01 0.18 -20.04
N ASP A 239 2.16 0.09 -21.06
CA ASP A 239 0.74 0.40 -20.93
C ASP A 239 0.09 -0.56 -19.92
N ILE A 240 -0.77 -0.03 -19.04
CA ILE A 240 -1.47 -0.83 -18.03
C ILE A 240 -2.35 -1.95 -18.63
N HIS A 241 -2.82 -1.81 -19.87
CA HIS A 241 -3.57 -2.84 -20.57
C HIS A 241 -2.68 -4.00 -21.02
N GLN A 242 -1.35 -3.85 -20.95
CA GLN A 242 -0.36 -4.90 -21.19
C GLN A 242 0.20 -5.50 -19.89
N PHE A 243 -0.51 -5.36 -18.76
CA PHE A 243 -0.02 -5.80 -17.44
C PHE A 243 0.40 -7.28 -17.38
N GLU A 244 -0.18 -8.15 -18.23
CA GLU A 244 0.17 -9.57 -18.29
C GLU A 244 1.64 -9.78 -18.71
N SER A 245 2.19 -8.88 -19.53
CA SER A 245 3.61 -8.90 -19.92
C SER A 245 4.56 -8.53 -18.76
N VAL A 246 4.03 -7.87 -17.73
CA VAL A 246 4.78 -7.41 -16.55
C VAL A 246 4.69 -8.42 -15.41
N VAL A 247 3.48 -8.85 -15.03
CA VAL A 247 3.25 -9.58 -13.77
C VAL A 247 3.87 -10.98 -13.76
N ASN A 248 3.87 -11.67 -14.91
CA ASN A 248 4.38 -13.04 -15.12
C ASN A 248 4.32 -13.95 -13.88
N GLU A 249 3.10 -14.25 -13.42
CA GLU A 249 2.88 -15.01 -12.19
C GLU A 249 3.26 -16.50 -12.34
N TYR A 250 3.84 -17.08 -11.29
CA TYR A 250 4.11 -18.51 -11.21
C TYR A 250 3.79 -19.07 -9.80
N VAL A 251 3.48 -20.36 -9.75
CA VAL A 251 3.13 -21.06 -8.50
C VAL A 251 4.39 -21.62 -7.85
N SER A 252 4.50 -21.48 -6.53
CA SER A 252 5.56 -22.07 -5.73
C SER A 252 5.01 -23.15 -4.80
N PRO A 253 5.62 -24.35 -4.69
CA PRO A 253 5.14 -25.42 -3.81
C PRO A 253 5.05 -25.04 -2.32
N GLN A 254 5.78 -24.02 -1.88
CA GLN A 254 5.86 -23.61 -0.48
C GLN A 254 4.74 -22.65 -0.04
N SER A 255 3.95 -22.12 -0.98
CA SER A 255 3.02 -21.02 -0.72
C SER A 255 1.77 -21.14 -1.57
N THR A 256 0.63 -20.68 -1.04
CA THR A 256 -0.60 -20.53 -1.85
C THR A 256 -0.61 -19.21 -2.63
N ALA A 257 0.13 -18.21 -2.15
CA ALA A 257 0.36 -16.98 -2.91
C ALA A 257 1.29 -17.27 -4.10
N LYS A 258 0.93 -16.73 -5.27
CA LYS A 258 1.76 -16.74 -6.46
C LYS A 258 2.98 -15.84 -6.28
N TRP A 259 4.00 -16.09 -7.09
CA TRP A 259 5.24 -15.34 -7.15
C TRP A 259 5.29 -14.65 -8.51
N CYS A 260 5.97 -13.50 -8.57
CA CYS A 260 6.00 -12.67 -9.77
C CYS A 260 7.44 -12.31 -10.13
N LYS A 261 7.67 -12.11 -11.42
CA LYS A 261 8.97 -11.70 -11.97
C LYS A 261 8.77 -10.93 -13.28
N TRP A 262 9.74 -10.13 -13.68
CA TRP A 262 9.67 -9.43 -14.96
C TRP A 262 11.03 -9.38 -15.66
N HIS A 263 11.86 -8.36 -15.38
CA HIS A 263 13.20 -8.23 -15.93
C HIS A 263 14.24 -8.96 -15.09
N ARG A 264 13.96 -9.15 -13.79
CA ARG A 264 14.75 -9.99 -12.88
C ARG A 264 13.95 -11.18 -12.37
N ASP A 265 14.59 -12.05 -11.59
CA ASP A 265 13.95 -13.21 -10.94
C ASP A 265 12.91 -12.82 -9.88
N SER A 266 12.89 -11.56 -9.45
CA SER A 266 11.86 -10.97 -8.60
C SER A 266 11.89 -9.44 -8.74
N TYR A 267 10.76 -8.81 -8.45
CA TYR A 267 10.65 -7.36 -8.34
C TYR A 267 9.93 -6.96 -7.04
N ALA A 268 10.07 -5.70 -6.64
CA ALA A 268 9.39 -5.10 -5.52
C ALA A 268 8.39 -4.01 -5.98
N VAL A 269 7.25 -3.96 -5.29
CA VAL A 269 6.27 -2.88 -5.34
C VAL A 269 6.13 -2.28 -3.94
N GLY A 270 5.63 -1.05 -3.83
CA GLY A 270 5.44 -0.39 -2.54
C GLY A 270 5.89 1.07 -2.54
N ALA A 271 6.06 1.67 -1.36
CA ALA A 271 6.47 3.06 -1.25
C ALA A 271 7.89 3.28 -1.78
N LEU A 272 8.82 2.38 -1.47
CA LEU A 272 10.20 2.48 -1.96
C LEU A 272 10.27 2.34 -3.48
N ALA A 273 9.48 1.44 -4.07
CA ALA A 273 9.41 1.30 -5.52
C ALA A 273 8.89 2.57 -6.19
N ARG A 274 7.78 3.14 -5.67
CA ARG A 274 7.22 4.41 -6.17
C ARG A 274 8.20 5.56 -6.03
N PHE A 275 8.94 5.63 -4.92
CA PHE A 275 9.98 6.62 -4.71
C PHE A 275 11.12 6.47 -5.73
N ASN A 276 11.66 5.25 -5.91
CA ASN A 276 12.75 5.01 -6.86
C ASN A 276 12.36 5.37 -8.30
N VAL A 277 11.10 5.18 -8.68
CA VAL A 277 10.59 5.51 -10.03
C VAL A 277 10.22 6.99 -10.19
N ASN A 278 9.71 7.65 -9.15
CA ASN A 278 9.05 8.96 -9.24
C ASN A 278 9.61 10.02 -8.28
N ALA A 279 10.85 9.87 -7.79
CA ALA A 279 11.43 10.81 -6.80
C ALA A 279 11.43 12.27 -7.28
N ASP A 280 11.55 12.51 -8.58
CA ASP A 280 11.51 13.84 -9.20
C ASP A 280 10.12 14.51 -9.12
N LYS A 281 9.07 13.75 -8.82
CA LYS A 281 7.69 14.23 -8.72
C LYS A 281 7.25 14.53 -7.28
N LEU A 282 8.12 14.33 -6.29
CA LEU A 282 7.78 14.61 -4.90
C LEU A 282 7.47 16.10 -4.69
N LEU A 283 6.48 16.36 -3.83
CA LEU A 283 6.23 17.71 -3.34
C LEU A 283 7.44 18.21 -2.51
N PRO A 284 7.67 19.53 -2.42
CA PRO A 284 8.81 20.08 -1.69
C PRO A 284 8.90 19.61 -0.24
N GLU A 285 7.78 19.52 0.46
CA GLU A 285 7.70 19.05 1.85
C GLU A 285 8.08 17.58 1.96
N ALA A 286 7.61 16.74 1.02
CA ALA A 286 7.96 15.32 0.97
C ALA A 286 9.45 15.12 0.61
N THR A 287 9.98 15.95 -0.29
CA THR A 287 11.41 15.96 -0.64
C THR A 287 12.26 16.29 0.57
N ALA A 288 11.87 17.28 1.37
CA ALA A 288 12.58 17.65 2.59
C ALA A 288 12.58 16.49 3.62
N VAL A 289 11.47 15.74 3.75
CA VAL A 289 11.42 14.55 4.61
C VAL A 289 12.32 13.43 4.07
N ALA A 290 12.27 13.14 2.76
CA ALA A 290 13.12 12.12 2.14
C ALA A 290 14.62 12.42 2.36
N GLN A 291 15.02 13.68 2.28
CA GLN A 291 16.39 14.11 2.57
C GLN A 291 16.81 13.85 4.02
N LYS A 292 15.91 14.00 4.99
CA LYS A 292 16.20 13.68 6.41
C LYS A 292 16.48 12.19 6.61
N PHE A 293 15.82 11.32 5.86
CA PHE A 293 16.09 9.89 5.82
C PHE A 293 17.31 9.51 4.97
N LYS A 294 17.96 10.49 4.33
CA LYS A 294 19.01 10.26 3.32
C LYS A 294 18.54 9.32 2.20
N LEU A 295 17.24 9.36 1.90
CA LEU A 295 16.64 8.53 0.88
C LEU A 295 17.01 9.09 -0.50
N ALA A 296 17.56 8.25 -1.36
CA ALA A 296 17.98 8.61 -2.70
C ALA A 296 17.49 7.56 -3.72
N PRO A 297 17.19 7.95 -4.98
CA PRO A 297 16.80 7.00 -6.00
C PRO A 297 17.82 5.87 -6.14
N GLY A 298 17.34 4.62 -6.19
CA GLY A 298 18.17 3.42 -6.17
C GLY A 298 18.40 2.85 -4.77
N ALA A 299 17.78 3.43 -3.74
CA ALA A 299 17.77 2.84 -2.41
C ALA A 299 17.14 1.44 -2.44
N CYS A 300 17.86 0.46 -1.91
CA CYS A 300 17.46 -0.96 -1.94
C CYS A 300 17.36 -1.62 -0.56
N ASN A 301 17.28 -0.80 0.49
CA ASN A 301 16.98 -1.27 1.84
C ASN A 301 15.45 -1.43 2.00
N PRO A 302 14.91 -2.66 2.15
CA PRO A 302 13.47 -2.88 2.24
C PRO A 302 12.81 -2.26 3.48
N TYR A 303 13.58 -1.85 4.49
CA TYR A 303 13.07 -1.14 5.67
C TYR A 303 12.74 0.34 5.40
N PHE A 304 13.06 0.86 4.21
CA PHE A 304 12.63 2.19 3.75
C PHE A 304 11.30 2.19 3.00
N ASN A 305 10.63 1.03 2.92
CA ASN A 305 9.34 0.87 2.26
C ASN A 305 8.14 1.30 3.11
#